data_AF-A0AAV2G8V4-F1
#
_entry.id   AF-A0AAV2G8V4-F1
#
_cell.length_a   1.000
_cell.length_b   1.000
_cell.length_c   1.000
_cell.angle_alpha   90.00
_cell.angle_beta   90.00
_cell.angle_gamma   90.00
#
_symmetry.space_group_name_H-M   'P 1'
#
loop_
_entity.id
_entity.type
_entity.pdbx_description
1 polymer ?
#
loop_
_entity_poly.entity_id
_entity_poly.type
_entity_poly.pdbx_seq_one_letter_code
_entity_poly.pdbx_strand_id
1 'polypeptide(L)'
;MTRSQSGDLLPLDRELEEMGDPQDHDVVLPEEHTMGYYWTTRGADMRSPIQHPHVPASNFEVSTSAITMLGGSVVFHGKEGECPRSHLRRFHELIDGIKINGVPADAIQLRYFPFTLEGQAKEWIDTRPPDSITTFANLADKFLTRYHPPSKTADLQKQITHFAQDEDETIRDAWERYTSHFLKCPNHGFTDAFKVGPFYHALFPEDK
;
A
#
# COMPACT_ATOMS: atom_id res chain seq x y z
N MET A 1 -55.80 9.30 22.10
CA MET A 1 -57.11 8.81 21.63
C MET A 1 -57.02 8.68 20.11
N THR A 2 -56.35 7.64 19.62
CA THR A 2 -56.81 6.27 19.27
C THR A 2 -57.08 6.16 17.76
N ARG A 3 -56.06 5.63 17.09
CA ARG A 3 -56.04 5.12 15.71
C ARG A 3 -56.42 3.64 15.74
N SER A 4 -57.27 3.23 14.80
CA SER A 4 -57.26 1.95 14.05
C SER A 4 -58.68 1.55 13.65
N GLN A 5 -58.92 1.52 12.34
CA GLN A 5 -59.99 0.75 11.72
C GLN A 5 -59.49 -0.69 11.52
N SER A 6 -60.32 -1.66 11.87
CA SER A 6 -60.14 -3.08 11.56
C SER A 6 -61.46 -3.65 11.07
N GLY A 7 -61.38 -4.37 9.97
CA GLY A 7 -62.04 -5.66 9.80
C GLY A 7 -63.41 -5.65 9.14
N ASP A 8 -63.42 -5.94 7.85
CA ASP A 8 -64.45 -6.83 7.29
C ASP A 8 -63.75 -8.04 6.66
N LEU A 9 -64.08 -9.21 7.21
CA LEU A 9 -63.84 -10.53 6.65
C LEU A 9 -65.00 -10.87 5.71
N LEU A 10 -64.74 -11.55 4.59
CA LEU A 10 -65.11 -12.96 4.37
C LEU A 10 -64.59 -13.43 2.99
N PRO A 11 -64.47 -14.76 2.77
CA PRO A 11 -63.45 -15.33 1.88
C PRO A 11 -64.02 -16.14 0.70
N LEU A 12 -63.08 -16.53 -0.18
CA LEU A 12 -63.01 -17.77 -0.97
C LEU A 12 -64.23 -18.11 -1.86
N ASP A 13 -64.06 -17.89 -3.17
CA ASP A 13 -64.20 -18.93 -4.21
C ASP A 13 -64.09 -18.31 -5.61
N ARG A 14 -62.89 -18.36 -6.20
CA ARG A 14 -62.67 -18.72 -7.63
C ARG A 14 -61.19 -18.69 -7.96
N GLU A 15 -60.57 -19.86 -7.89
CA GLU A 15 -59.40 -20.17 -8.69
C GLU A 15 -59.76 -20.18 -10.19
N LEU A 16 -58.72 -19.98 -10.99
CA LEU A 16 -58.53 -20.43 -12.38
C LEU A 16 -59.24 -19.64 -13.48
N GLU A 17 -58.55 -18.62 -13.99
CA GLU A 17 -57.93 -18.60 -15.33
C GLU A 17 -57.73 -17.16 -15.79
N GLU A 18 -56.51 -16.63 -15.64
CA GLU A 18 -55.88 -15.61 -16.50
C GLU A 18 -54.56 -15.16 -15.86
N MET A 19 -53.54 -16.03 -15.91
CA MET A 19 -52.15 -15.58 -15.85
C MET A 19 -51.54 -15.82 -17.21
N GLY A 20 -51.52 -14.75 -18.00
CA GLY A 20 -50.77 -14.67 -19.24
C GLY A 20 -49.27 -14.85 -18.99
N ASP A 21 -48.67 -15.50 -19.97
CA ASP A 21 -47.26 -15.85 -20.18
C ASP A 21 -46.25 -14.82 -19.60
N PRO A 22 -45.39 -15.21 -18.63
CA PRO A 22 -44.29 -14.37 -18.17
C PRO A 22 -43.19 -14.38 -19.23
N GLN A 23 -42.97 -13.22 -19.84
CA GLN A 23 -41.90 -13.01 -20.81
C GLN A 23 -40.53 -13.42 -20.24
N ASP A 24 -39.81 -14.12 -21.12
CA ASP A 24 -38.45 -14.61 -21.08
C ASP A 24 -37.45 -13.57 -20.56
N HIS A 25 -37.18 -13.60 -19.25
CA HIS A 25 -35.92 -13.11 -18.70
C HIS A 25 -35.02 -14.32 -18.56
N ASP A 26 -34.11 -14.50 -19.53
CA ASP A 26 -33.00 -15.43 -19.48
C ASP A 26 -32.23 -15.26 -18.15
N VAL A 27 -32.58 -16.08 -17.16
CA VAL A 27 -31.75 -16.31 -15.99
C VAL A 27 -30.68 -17.28 -16.45
N VAL A 28 -29.56 -16.73 -16.93
CA VAL A 28 -28.37 -17.52 -17.23
C VAL A 28 -27.89 -18.16 -15.93
N LEU A 29 -28.26 -19.43 -15.72
CA LEU A 29 -27.73 -20.30 -14.68
C LEU A 29 -26.20 -20.40 -14.86
N PRO A 30 -25.38 -20.18 -13.81
CA PRO A 30 -23.95 -20.42 -13.92
C PRO A 30 -23.72 -21.90 -14.23
N GLU A 31 -22.98 -22.20 -15.30
CA GLU A 31 -22.58 -23.56 -15.64
C GLU A 31 -21.93 -24.24 -14.42
N GLU A 32 -22.32 -25.49 -14.12
CA GLU A 32 -21.68 -26.27 -13.07
C GLU A 32 -20.23 -26.59 -13.47
N HIS A 33 -19.32 -25.72 -13.05
CA HIS A 33 -17.90 -25.89 -13.28
C HIS A 33 -17.37 -26.99 -12.35
N THR A 34 -16.85 -28.06 -12.96
CA THR A 34 -16.20 -29.19 -12.26
C THR A 34 -15.09 -28.69 -11.33
N MET A 35 -14.79 -29.44 -10.26
CA MET A 35 -13.67 -29.18 -9.31
C MET A 35 -12.37 -28.71 -9.99
N GLY A 36 -12.13 -29.24 -11.19
CA GLY A 36 -11.37 -28.70 -12.33
C GLY A 36 -11.01 -27.22 -12.35
N TYR A 37 -12.05 -26.40 -12.35
CA TYR A 37 -12.02 -25.02 -12.84
C TYR A 37 -11.44 -24.03 -11.84
N TYR A 38 -11.47 -24.34 -10.55
CA TYR A 38 -10.93 -23.48 -9.48
C TYR A 38 -9.50 -23.86 -9.08
N TRP A 39 -8.96 -24.98 -9.56
CA TRP A 39 -7.52 -25.29 -9.45
C TRP A 39 -6.70 -24.93 -10.70
N THR A 40 -7.35 -24.53 -11.79
CA THR A 40 -6.65 -24.14 -13.02
C THR A 40 -6.36 -22.63 -12.99
N THR A 41 -5.11 -22.23 -12.74
CA THR A 41 -4.68 -20.84 -12.90
C THR A 41 -4.83 -20.42 -14.37
N ARG A 42 -5.88 -19.66 -14.69
CA ARG A 42 -6.08 -19.09 -16.04
C ARG A 42 -5.00 -18.05 -16.31
N GLY A 43 -4.41 -18.03 -17.51
CA GLY A 43 -3.36 -17.07 -17.86
C GLY A 43 -3.78 -15.58 -17.81
N ALA A 44 -5.07 -15.28 -17.69
CA ALA A 44 -5.56 -13.93 -17.40
C ALA A 44 -5.21 -13.44 -15.98
N ASP A 45 -4.98 -14.37 -15.05
CA ASP A 45 -4.57 -14.13 -13.65
C ASP A 45 -3.05 -13.91 -13.51
N MET A 46 -2.31 -13.98 -14.63
CA MET A 46 -0.85 -13.77 -14.68
C MET A 46 -0.46 -12.39 -15.21
N ARG A 47 -1.38 -11.43 -15.26
CA ARG A 47 -1.07 -10.07 -15.70
C ARG A 47 -0.24 -9.34 -14.63
N SER A 48 0.91 -8.79 -15.04
CA SER A 48 1.76 -8.03 -14.14
C SER A 48 1.01 -6.84 -13.53
N PRO A 49 1.15 -6.58 -12.22
CA PRO A 49 0.51 -5.42 -11.58
C PRO A 49 1.05 -4.07 -12.05
N ILE A 50 2.22 -4.08 -12.71
CA ILE A 50 2.83 -2.95 -13.38
C ILE A 50 2.49 -2.99 -14.85
N GLN A 51 1.80 -1.96 -15.32
CA GLN A 51 1.66 -1.71 -16.74
C GLN A 51 2.96 -1.07 -17.24
N HIS A 52 3.73 -1.83 -18.03
CA HIS A 52 4.94 -1.28 -18.64
C HIS A 52 4.56 -0.36 -19.81
N PRO A 53 5.07 0.88 -19.86
CA PRO A 53 4.87 1.76 -21.02
C PRO A 53 5.36 1.09 -22.31
N HIS A 54 4.69 1.35 -23.42
CA HIS A 54 5.11 0.80 -24.72
C HIS A 54 6.47 1.38 -25.14
N VAL A 55 7.49 0.53 -25.17
CA VAL A 55 8.85 0.88 -25.63
C VAL A 55 9.09 0.23 -27.00
N PRO A 56 9.61 0.94 -28.01
CA PRO A 56 10.01 0.32 -29.27
C PRO A 56 11.02 -0.80 -28.99
N ALA A 57 10.68 -2.03 -29.36
CA ALA A 57 11.34 -3.26 -28.91
C ALA A 57 12.84 -3.39 -29.24
N SER A 58 13.41 -2.49 -30.06
CA SER A 58 14.79 -2.64 -30.56
C SER A 58 15.88 -2.22 -29.57
N ASN A 59 15.57 -1.48 -28.49
CA ASN A 59 16.60 -0.81 -27.69
C ASN A 59 16.56 -1.08 -26.16
N PHE A 60 15.62 -1.89 -25.65
CA PHE A 60 15.41 -2.01 -24.19
C PHE A 60 15.38 -3.46 -23.68
N GLU A 61 16.56 -3.95 -23.32
CA GLU A 61 16.76 -5.21 -22.60
C GLU A 61 17.02 -4.94 -21.11
N VAL A 62 16.44 -5.76 -20.23
CA VAL A 62 16.73 -5.69 -18.80
C VAL A 62 18.11 -6.30 -18.57
N SER A 63 19.09 -5.46 -18.27
CA SER A 63 20.46 -5.89 -18.01
C SER A 63 20.54 -6.75 -16.74
N THR A 64 21.01 -8.00 -16.89
CA THR A 64 21.27 -8.93 -15.77
C THR A 64 22.29 -8.38 -14.78
N SER A 65 23.30 -7.64 -15.25
CA SER A 65 24.30 -7.04 -14.34
C SER A 65 23.67 -5.95 -13.46
N ALA A 66 22.74 -5.18 -14.00
CA ALA A 66 21.98 -4.20 -13.24
C ALA A 66 21.06 -4.88 -12.21
N ILE A 67 20.40 -5.99 -12.58
CA ILE A 67 19.61 -6.79 -11.63
C ILE A 67 20.49 -7.30 -10.48
N THR A 68 21.64 -7.91 -10.77
CA THR A 68 22.54 -8.42 -9.73
C THR A 68 23.06 -7.32 -8.82
N MET A 69 23.40 -6.15 -9.38
CA MET A 69 23.83 -4.99 -8.59
C MET A 69 22.72 -4.50 -7.65
N LEU A 70 21.50 -4.37 -8.17
CA LEU A 70 20.32 -3.94 -7.43
C LEU A 70 19.91 -4.94 -6.35
N GLY A 71 19.84 -6.22 -6.69
CA GLY A 71 19.53 -7.33 -5.78
C GLY A 71 20.63 -7.64 -4.77
N GLY A 72 21.84 -7.15 -4.96
CA GLY A 72 22.91 -7.24 -3.95
C GLY A 72 22.96 -6.06 -2.98
N SER A 73 22.56 -4.87 -3.45
CA SER A 73 22.83 -3.60 -2.73
C SER A 73 21.58 -2.90 -2.20
N VAL A 74 20.40 -3.21 -2.72
CA VAL A 74 19.17 -2.43 -2.47
C VAL A 74 17.97 -3.34 -2.19
N VAL A 75 18.15 -4.49 -1.56
CA VAL A 75 17.01 -5.36 -1.22
C VAL A 75 16.16 -4.77 -0.09
N PHE A 76 14.85 -4.87 -0.22
CA PHE A 76 13.88 -4.55 0.81
C PHE A 76 12.93 -5.73 1.04
N HIS A 77 12.84 -6.21 2.27
CA HIS A 77 12.09 -7.41 2.63
C HIS A 77 10.67 -7.11 3.09
N GLY A 78 10.39 -5.85 3.46
CA GLY A 78 9.13 -5.42 4.06
C GLY A 78 9.03 -5.66 5.57
N LYS A 79 10.16 -5.90 6.24
CA LYS A 79 10.22 -6.21 7.68
C LYS A 79 10.18 -4.96 8.55
N GLU A 80 9.81 -5.13 9.82
CA GLU A 80 9.94 -4.05 10.81
C GLU A 80 11.41 -3.63 10.96
N GLY A 81 11.62 -2.31 11.07
CA GLY A 81 12.95 -1.71 11.16
C GLY A 81 13.57 -1.34 9.80
N GLU A 82 13.08 -1.88 8.68
CA GLU A 82 13.50 -1.41 7.36
C GLU A 82 12.86 -0.04 7.04
N CYS A 83 13.62 0.86 6.41
CA CYS A 83 13.13 2.19 6.04
C CYS A 83 12.81 2.24 4.53
N PRO A 84 11.52 2.29 4.13
CA PRO A 84 11.13 2.25 2.71
C PRO A 84 11.63 3.48 1.93
N ARG A 85 11.78 4.63 2.59
CA ARG A 85 12.35 5.84 1.96
C ARG A 85 13.84 5.71 1.68
N SER A 86 14.60 5.15 2.62
CA SER A 86 16.02 4.88 2.41
C SER A 86 16.23 3.86 1.29
N HIS A 87 15.31 2.91 1.13
CA HIS A 87 15.30 2.00 -0.01
C HIS A 87 15.04 2.74 -1.33
N LEU A 88 13.98 3.55 -1.44
CA LEU A 88 13.70 4.35 -2.64
C LEU A 88 14.87 5.26 -3.02
N ARG A 89 15.50 5.92 -2.04
CA ARG A 89 16.68 6.76 -2.30
C ARG A 89 17.84 5.97 -2.92
N ARG A 90 18.21 4.83 -2.32
CA ARG A 90 19.28 3.97 -2.85
C ARG A 90 18.93 3.40 -4.22
N PHE A 91 17.66 3.07 -4.45
CA PHE A 91 17.18 2.62 -5.75
C PHE A 91 17.38 3.72 -6.80
N HIS A 92 16.97 4.96 -6.50
CA HIS A 92 17.19 6.10 -7.39
C HIS A 92 18.67 6.34 -7.68
N GLU A 93 19.53 6.33 -6.66
CA GLU A 93 20.98 6.51 -6.81
C GLU A 93 21.61 5.52 -7.80
N LEU A 94 21.15 4.27 -7.82
CA LEU A 94 21.65 3.25 -8.75
C LEU A 94 20.96 3.27 -10.11
N ILE A 95 19.65 3.51 -10.15
CA ILE A 95 18.87 3.46 -11.41
C ILE A 95 19.13 4.69 -12.28
N ASP A 96 19.48 5.84 -11.69
CA ASP A 96 19.81 7.06 -12.42
C ASP A 96 21.03 6.91 -13.34
N GLY A 97 21.91 5.94 -13.03
CA GLY A 97 23.03 5.54 -13.86
C GLY A 97 22.63 4.78 -15.14
N ILE A 98 21.40 4.25 -15.18
CA ILE A 98 20.88 3.48 -16.32
C ILE A 98 20.07 4.42 -17.23
N LYS A 99 20.70 4.86 -18.31
CA LYS A 99 20.05 5.69 -19.34
C LYS A 99 20.01 4.95 -20.66
N ILE A 100 18.81 4.84 -21.23
CA ILE A 100 18.60 4.13 -22.49
C ILE A 100 17.89 5.09 -23.45
N ASN A 101 18.50 5.30 -24.61
CA ASN A 101 18.03 6.28 -25.58
C ASN A 101 16.63 5.91 -26.08
N GLY A 102 15.69 6.86 -25.96
CA GLY A 102 14.30 6.67 -26.40
C GLY A 102 13.42 5.94 -25.39
N VAL A 103 13.91 5.61 -24.19
CA VAL A 103 13.12 4.99 -23.13
C VAL A 103 12.86 6.02 -22.01
N PRO A 104 11.59 6.25 -21.62
CA PRO A 104 11.28 7.09 -20.47
C PRO A 104 11.92 6.53 -19.19
N ALA A 105 12.52 7.40 -18.36
CA ALA A 105 13.13 6.99 -17.09
C ALA A 105 12.13 6.24 -16.18
N ASP A 106 10.87 6.66 -16.20
CA ASP A 106 9.77 6.02 -15.48
C ASP A 106 9.58 4.54 -15.88
N ALA A 107 9.70 4.22 -17.18
CA ALA A 107 9.59 2.85 -17.69
C ALA A 107 10.78 1.98 -17.22
N ILE A 108 11.97 2.56 -17.14
CA ILE A 108 13.16 1.90 -16.60
C ILE A 108 12.93 1.60 -15.11
N GLN A 109 12.56 2.61 -14.34
CA GLN A 109 12.34 2.49 -12.90
C GLN A 109 11.28 1.43 -12.57
N LEU A 110 10.13 1.47 -13.24
CA LEU A 110 9.06 0.49 -13.07
C LEU A 110 9.50 -0.95 -13.38
N ARG A 111 10.42 -1.15 -14.32
CA ARG A 111 10.89 -2.48 -14.70
C ARG A 111 11.94 -3.03 -13.75
N TYR A 112 12.74 -2.17 -13.13
CA TYR A 112 13.81 -2.57 -12.22
C TYR A 112 13.40 -2.66 -10.75
N PHE A 113 12.41 -1.87 -10.31
CA PHE A 113 11.99 -1.84 -8.92
C PHE A 113 11.52 -3.21 -8.36
N PRO A 114 10.79 -4.07 -9.09
CA PRO A 114 10.41 -5.38 -8.56
C PRO A 114 11.59 -6.28 -8.19
N PHE A 115 12.75 -6.09 -8.81
CA PHE A 115 13.97 -6.86 -8.52
C PHE A 115 14.67 -6.41 -7.23
N THR A 116 14.25 -5.29 -6.63
CA THR A 116 14.79 -4.82 -5.35
C THR A 116 13.92 -5.26 -4.17
N LEU A 117 12.87 -6.03 -4.40
CA LEU A 117 11.94 -6.49 -3.38
C LEU A 117 12.09 -7.98 -3.11
N GLU A 118 12.08 -8.35 -1.84
CA GLU A 118 12.04 -9.74 -1.38
C GLU A 118 10.98 -9.93 -0.28
N GLY A 119 10.71 -11.19 0.09
CA GLY A 119 9.82 -11.53 1.19
C GLY A 119 8.43 -10.89 1.08
N GLN A 120 8.01 -10.20 2.15
CA GLN A 120 6.69 -9.57 2.24
C GLN A 120 6.52 -8.43 1.24
N ALA A 121 7.61 -7.77 0.85
CA ALA A 121 7.57 -6.71 -0.17
C ALA A 121 7.36 -7.26 -1.57
N LYS A 122 7.98 -8.41 -1.87
CA LYS A 122 7.79 -9.08 -3.15
C LYS A 122 6.36 -9.63 -3.29
N GLU A 123 5.86 -10.28 -2.24
CA GLU A 123 4.48 -10.76 -2.20
C GLU A 123 3.47 -9.60 -2.33
N TRP A 124 3.72 -8.47 -1.68
CA TRP A 124 2.87 -7.29 -1.81
C TRP A 124 2.77 -6.78 -3.24
N ILE A 125 3.90 -6.68 -3.97
CA ILE A 125 3.83 -6.17 -5.34
C ILE A 125 3.17 -7.16 -6.29
N ASP A 126 3.34 -8.47 -6.05
CA ASP A 126 2.79 -9.54 -6.90
C ASP A 126 1.28 -9.75 -6.70
N THR A 127 0.75 -9.45 -5.50
CA THR A 127 -0.69 -9.58 -5.16
C THR A 127 -1.54 -8.38 -5.57
N ARG A 128 -0.94 -7.35 -6.17
CA ARG A 128 -1.67 -6.16 -6.60
C ARG A 128 -2.55 -6.44 -7.83
N PRO A 129 -3.67 -5.72 -8.00
CA PRO A 129 -4.48 -5.88 -9.19
C PRO A 129 -3.68 -5.49 -10.44
N PRO A 130 -3.92 -6.18 -11.58
CA PRO A 130 -3.28 -5.87 -12.85
C PRO A 130 -3.59 -4.42 -13.27
N ASP A 131 -2.63 -3.80 -13.97
CA ASP A 131 -2.73 -2.44 -14.49
C ASP A 131 -2.96 -1.34 -13.42
N SER A 132 -2.74 -1.65 -12.13
CA SER A 132 -2.96 -0.71 -11.02
C SER A 132 -1.78 0.24 -10.78
N ILE A 133 -0.64 0.02 -11.45
CA ILE A 133 0.54 0.88 -11.44
C ILE A 133 0.87 1.28 -12.86
N THR A 134 0.74 2.57 -13.16
CA THR A 134 1.02 3.12 -14.49
C THR A 134 2.24 4.04 -14.52
N THR A 135 2.65 4.56 -13.35
CA THR A 135 3.84 5.43 -13.21
C THR A 135 4.65 5.04 -11.97
N PHE A 136 5.95 5.34 -11.98
CA PHE A 136 6.80 5.11 -10.82
C PHE A 136 6.37 5.97 -9.63
N ALA A 137 5.90 7.20 -9.86
CA ALA A 137 5.34 8.04 -8.81
C ALA A 137 4.14 7.36 -8.09
N ASN A 138 3.24 6.74 -8.85
CA ASN A 138 2.12 5.97 -8.28
C ASN A 138 2.60 4.72 -7.53
N LEU A 139 3.63 4.05 -8.04
CA LEU A 139 4.27 2.93 -7.36
C LEU A 139 4.82 3.36 -6.00
N ALA A 140 5.64 4.42 -5.99
CA ALA A 140 6.34 4.92 -4.81
C ALA A 140 5.36 5.37 -3.73
N ASP A 141 4.29 6.08 -4.10
CA ASP A 141 3.24 6.50 -3.16
C ASP A 141 2.56 5.30 -2.48
N LYS A 142 2.18 4.29 -3.26
CA LYS A 142 1.56 3.07 -2.72
C LYS A 142 2.52 2.25 -1.88
N PHE A 143 3.78 2.17 -2.27
CA PHE A 143 4.84 1.51 -1.50
C PHE A 143 5.04 2.20 -0.14
N LEU A 144 5.16 3.53 -0.13
CA LEU A 144 5.29 4.31 1.10
C LEU A 144 4.05 4.18 1.97
N THR A 145 2.85 4.26 1.41
CA THR A 145 1.60 4.09 2.16
C THR A 145 1.51 2.71 2.82
N ARG A 146 1.99 1.65 2.14
CA ARG A 146 1.96 0.28 2.67
C ARG A 146 2.93 0.07 3.83
N TYR A 147 4.18 0.55 3.69
CA TYR A 147 5.28 0.25 4.64
C TYR A 147 5.54 1.37 5.64
N HIS A 148 5.07 2.59 5.39
CA HIS A 148 5.15 3.74 6.28
C HIS A 148 3.85 4.57 6.21
N PRO A 149 2.72 4.01 6.66
CA PRO A 149 1.43 4.67 6.55
C PRO A 149 1.38 6.01 7.31
N PRO A 150 0.54 6.96 6.87
CA PRO A 150 0.39 8.26 7.53
C PRO A 150 0.03 8.15 9.01
N SER A 151 -0.71 7.12 9.43
CA SER A 151 -1.02 6.86 10.85
C SER A 151 0.23 6.67 11.70
N LYS A 152 1.20 5.85 11.24
CA LYS A 152 2.50 5.69 11.95
C LYS A 152 3.25 7.02 12.04
N THR A 153 3.17 7.85 11.00
CA THR A 153 3.77 9.19 11.03
C THR A 153 3.09 10.09 12.05
N ALA A 154 1.75 10.09 12.10
CA ALA A 154 0.97 10.86 13.07
C ALA A 154 1.22 10.39 14.51
N ASP A 155 1.32 9.08 14.75
CA ASP A 155 1.63 8.52 16.06
C ASP A 155 3.03 8.95 16.54
N LEU A 156 4.03 8.89 15.66
CA LEU A 156 5.38 9.37 15.97
C LEU A 156 5.42 10.88 16.20
N GLN A 157 4.68 11.66 15.41
CA GLN A 157 4.52 13.11 15.64
C GLN A 157 3.88 13.39 17.00
N LYS A 158 2.88 12.61 17.41
CA LYS A 158 2.24 12.72 18.72
C LYS A 158 3.24 12.41 19.85
N GLN A 159 4.02 11.34 19.71
CA GLN A 159 5.04 10.95 20.68
C GLN A 159 6.16 12.00 20.80
N ILE A 160 6.53 12.67 19.71
CA ILE A 160 7.51 13.75 19.71
C ILE A 160 6.94 15.03 20.35
N THR A 161 5.68 15.38 20.04
CA THR A 161 5.06 16.63 20.51
C THR A 161 4.64 16.58 21.98
N HIS A 162 4.19 15.41 22.44
CA HIS A 162 3.74 15.16 23.81
C HIS A 162 4.76 14.31 24.58
N PHE A 163 6.03 14.45 24.25
CA PHE A 163 7.08 13.70 24.93
C PHE A 163 7.08 14.04 26.43
N ALA A 164 7.23 13.03 27.26
CA ALA A 164 7.38 13.15 28.71
C ALA A 164 8.49 12.19 29.15
N GLN A 165 9.33 12.65 30.08
CA GLN A 165 10.29 11.78 30.77
C GLN A 165 9.53 10.89 31.76
N ASP A 166 9.87 9.60 31.83
CA ASP A 166 9.26 8.70 32.81
C ASP A 166 9.90 8.88 34.20
N GLU A 167 9.17 8.57 35.28
CA GLU A 167 9.59 8.85 36.67
C GLU A 167 10.95 8.24 37.05
N ASP A 168 11.27 7.06 36.50
CA ASP A 168 12.51 6.31 36.76
C ASP A 168 13.53 6.40 35.60
N GLU A 169 13.25 7.16 34.54
CA GLU A 169 14.11 7.24 33.37
C GLU A 169 15.19 8.32 33.56
N THR A 170 16.45 8.01 33.23
CA THR A 170 17.50 9.02 33.27
C THR A 170 17.35 10.02 32.12
N ILE A 171 17.80 11.26 32.30
CA ILE A 171 17.75 12.30 31.23
C ILE A 171 18.44 11.82 29.95
N ARG A 172 19.54 11.06 30.08
CA ARG A 172 20.26 10.50 28.93
C ARG A 172 19.39 9.48 28.19
N ASP A 173 18.78 8.55 28.90
CA ASP A 173 17.95 7.51 28.29
C ASP A 173 16.69 8.14 27.66
N ALA A 174 16.11 9.16 28.30
CA ALA A 174 15.02 9.97 27.75
C ALA A 174 15.43 10.68 26.45
N TRP A 175 16.63 11.25 26.38
CA TRP A 175 17.15 11.89 25.16
C TRP A 175 17.38 10.88 24.03
N GLU A 176 17.92 9.71 24.34
CA GLU A 176 18.07 8.63 23.36
C GLU A 176 16.71 8.15 22.85
N ARG A 177 15.73 7.97 23.74
CA ARG A 177 14.36 7.63 23.38
C ARG A 177 13.75 8.71 22.49
N TYR A 178 13.83 9.98 22.89
CA TYR A 178 13.34 11.12 22.11
C TYR A 178 13.94 11.18 20.70
N THR A 179 15.27 11.13 20.59
CA THR A 179 15.98 11.18 19.30
C THR A 179 15.69 9.97 18.41
N SER A 180 15.43 8.79 19.01
CA SER A 180 15.04 7.59 18.25
C SER A 180 13.74 7.76 17.45
N HIS A 181 12.80 8.60 17.92
CA HIS A 181 11.54 8.87 17.20
C HIS A 181 11.80 9.60 15.88
N PHE A 182 12.76 10.52 15.84
CA PHE A 182 13.16 11.22 14.62
C PHE A 182 13.83 10.29 13.61
N LEU A 183 14.62 9.32 14.07
CA LEU A 183 15.22 8.30 13.20
C LEU A 183 14.16 7.39 12.55
N LYS A 184 13.08 7.08 13.28
CA LYS A 184 11.94 6.28 12.80
C LYS A 184 11.02 7.04 11.85
N CYS A 185 11.08 8.38 11.84
CA CYS A 185 10.26 9.23 10.97
C CYS A 185 11.08 10.34 10.29
N PRO A 186 11.88 10.03 9.26
CA PRO A 186 12.74 11.03 8.61
C PRO A 186 12.00 12.22 7.95
N ASN A 187 10.67 12.20 7.82
CA ASN A 187 9.86 13.38 7.41
C ASN A 187 8.77 13.67 8.44
N HIS A 188 9.21 13.74 9.70
CA HIS A 188 8.38 14.16 10.82
C HIS A 188 7.83 15.59 10.66
N GLY A 189 8.37 16.41 9.73
CA GLY A 189 7.86 17.75 9.42
C GLY A 189 8.23 18.83 10.46
N PHE A 190 9.08 18.49 11.42
CA PHE A 190 9.57 19.41 12.46
C PHE A 190 10.88 20.07 12.03
N THR A 191 11.02 21.36 12.32
CA THR A 191 12.28 22.08 12.14
C THR A 191 13.29 21.72 13.23
N ASP A 192 14.58 21.95 12.99
CA ASP A 192 15.60 21.71 14.02
C ASP A 192 15.36 22.53 15.28
N ALA A 193 14.84 23.76 15.14
CA ALA A 193 14.45 24.61 16.26
C ALA A 193 13.31 24.00 17.11
N PHE A 194 12.37 23.29 16.48
CA PHE A 194 11.27 22.65 17.20
C PHE A 194 11.73 21.48 18.08
N LYS A 195 12.82 20.78 17.71
CA LYS A 195 13.27 19.56 18.40
C LYS A 195 13.66 19.79 19.87
N VAL A 196 14.05 21.00 20.25
CA VAL A 196 14.52 21.26 21.63
C VAL A 196 13.35 21.51 22.58
N GLY A 197 12.27 22.15 22.10
CA GLY A 197 11.16 22.60 22.93
C GLY A 197 10.43 21.49 23.68
N PRO A 198 9.88 20.46 23.00
CA PRO A 198 9.18 19.36 23.65
C PRO A 198 10.05 18.59 24.63
N PHE A 199 11.33 18.39 24.33
CA PHE A 199 12.26 17.73 25.25
C PHE A 199 12.51 18.57 26.51
N TYR A 200 12.72 19.88 26.36
CA TYR A 200 12.90 20.77 27.50
C TYR A 200 11.67 20.81 28.42
N HIS A 201 10.46 20.88 27.84
CA HIS A 201 9.21 20.85 28.60
C HIS A 201 8.99 19.50 29.32
N ALA A 202 9.47 18.40 28.75
CA ALA A 202 9.41 17.09 29.39
C ALA A 202 10.30 16.97 30.64
N LEU A 203 11.42 17.72 30.70
CA LEU A 203 12.33 17.74 31.85
C LEU A 203 11.87 18.70 32.96
N PHE A 204 11.18 19.76 32.58
CA PHE A 204 10.66 20.78 33.48
C PHE A 204 9.18 21.01 33.16
N PRO A 205 8.29 20.05 33.49
CA PRO A 205 6.87 20.31 33.41
C PRO A 205 6.59 21.49 34.32
N GLU A 206 6.24 22.65 33.76
CA GLU A 206 5.80 23.79 34.57
C GLU A 206 4.66 23.29 35.47
N ASP A 207 4.84 23.45 36.79
CA ASP A 207 3.95 22.94 37.83
C ASP A 207 2.47 23.05 37.43
N LYS A 208 1.78 21.91 37.38
CA LYS A 208 0.32 21.84 37.31
C LYS A 208 -0.29 21.94 38.70
#